data_AF-A0AAE8W0C1-F1
#
_entry.id   AF-A0AAE8W0C1-F1
#
_cell.length_a   1.000
_cell.length_b   1.000
_cell.length_c   1.000
_cell.angle_alpha   90.00
_cell.angle_beta   90.00
_cell.angle_gamma   90.00
#
_symmetry.space_group_name_H-M   'P 1'
#
loop_
_entity.id
_entity.type
_entity.pdbx_description
1 polymer ?
#
loop_
_entity_poly.entity_id
_entity_poly.type
_entity_poly.pdbx_seq_one_letter_code
_entity_poly.pdbx_strand_id
1 'polypeptide(L)'
;MGNADLRRLDREIERTVKKLEAVRRGEWWPLNSRERRAMTRALAGGSYRVARGRSAGRAEQQMDATGSAAEMRLNAELTALHGERQRLITEAARAKAKKKSSGWW
;
A
#
# COMPACT_ATOMS: atom_id res chain seq x y z
N MET A 1 -2.13 5.22 26.64
CA MET A 1 -2.81 5.14 25.32
C MET A 1 -1.83 5.23 24.16
N GLY A 2 -0.98 6.27 24.04
CA GLY A 2 -0.11 6.45 22.85
C GLY A 2 0.79 5.28 22.39
N ASN A 3 1.22 4.38 23.29
CA ASN A 3 2.00 3.19 22.88
C ASN A 3 1.15 2.12 22.15
N ALA A 4 -0.15 2.03 22.43
CA ALA A 4 -1.03 1.07 21.77
C ALA A 4 -1.33 1.49 20.32
N ASP A 5 -1.53 2.79 20.10
CA ASP A 5 -1.80 3.38 18.78
C ASP A 5 -0.56 3.29 17.88
N LEU A 6 0.63 3.56 18.41
CA LEU A 6 1.89 3.35 17.69
C LEU A 6 2.08 1.88 17.27
N ARG A 7 1.84 0.94 18.19
CA ARG A 7 1.90 -0.51 17.86
C ARG A 7 0.84 -0.95 16.86
N ARG A 8 -0.29 -0.27 16.80
CA ARG A 8 -1.31 -0.52 15.78
C ARG A 8 -0.83 -0.01 14.42
N LEU A 9 -0.34 1.22 14.34
CA LEU A 9 0.21 1.79 13.10
C LEU A 9 1.41 1.01 12.59
N ASP A 10 2.33 0.59 13.46
CA ASP A 10 3.48 -0.23 13.06
C ASP A 10 3.03 -1.56 12.42
N ARG A 11 2.00 -2.22 12.99
CA ARG A 11 1.40 -3.43 12.39
C ARG A 11 0.72 -3.16 11.06
N GLU A 12 0.07 -2.00 10.91
CA GLU A 12 -0.56 -1.60 9.65
C GLU A 12 0.50 -1.30 8.58
N ILE A 13 1.60 -0.63 8.93
CA ILE A 13 2.76 -0.39 8.07
C ILE A 13 3.35 -1.72 7.60
N GLU A 14 3.63 -2.66 8.51
CA GLU A 14 4.16 -3.97 8.15
C GLU A 14 3.24 -4.73 7.19
N ARG A 15 1.91 -4.68 7.42
CA ARG A 15 0.94 -5.30 6.51
C ARG A 15 0.96 -4.66 5.13
N THR A 16 1.07 -3.33 5.05
CA THR A 16 1.13 -2.61 3.77
C THR A 16 2.44 -2.87 3.03
N VAL A 17 3.57 -2.97 3.74
CA VAL A 17 4.86 -3.39 3.16
C VAL A 17 4.74 -4.79 2.56
N LYS A 18 4.19 -5.76 3.30
CA LYS A 18 4.00 -7.13 2.78
C LYS A 18 3.12 -7.17 1.53
N LYS A 19 2.07 -6.33 1.48
CA LYS A 19 1.23 -6.17 0.28
C LYS A 19 2.03 -5.59 -0.90
N LEU A 20 2.86 -4.57 -0.65
CA LEU A 20 3.70 -3.96 -1.68
C LEU A 20 4.71 -4.95 -2.26
N GLU A 21 5.38 -5.71 -1.38
CA GLU A 21 6.29 -6.76 -1.81
C GLU A 21 5.59 -7.84 -2.62
N ALA A 22 4.39 -8.24 -2.20
CA ALA A 22 3.58 -9.20 -2.95
C ALA A 22 3.24 -8.68 -4.36
N VAL A 23 2.82 -7.41 -4.50
CA VAL A 23 2.59 -6.81 -5.84
C VAL A 23 3.87 -6.83 -6.67
N ARG A 24 5.01 -6.46 -6.09
CA ARG A 24 6.32 -6.47 -6.77
C ARG A 24 6.76 -7.87 -7.21
N ARG A 25 6.39 -8.91 -6.46
CA ARG A 25 6.60 -10.31 -6.83
C ARG A 25 5.61 -10.82 -7.89
N GLY A 26 4.67 -9.97 -8.32
CA GLY A 26 3.62 -10.33 -9.28
C GLY A 26 2.42 -11.04 -8.65
N GLU A 27 2.29 -11.04 -7.33
CA GLU A 27 1.15 -11.65 -6.63
C GLU A 27 -0.09 -10.73 -6.67
N TRP A 28 -1.28 -11.31 -6.84
CA TRP A 28 -2.53 -10.56 -7.09
C TRP A 28 -3.50 -10.50 -5.92
N TRP A 29 -3.17 -11.14 -4.79
CA TRP A 29 -3.99 -11.05 -3.58
C TRP A 29 -4.06 -9.64 -2.95
N PRO A 30 -3.04 -8.75 -3.03
CA PRO A 30 -3.13 -7.41 -2.43
C PRO A 30 -3.88 -6.38 -3.31
N LEU A 31 -4.36 -6.81 -4.48
CA LEU A 31 -5.10 -5.96 -5.42
C LEU A 31 -6.54 -5.74 -4.93
N ASN A 32 -7.04 -4.52 -5.11
CA ASN A 32 -8.44 -4.19 -4.84
C ASN A 32 -9.38 -4.75 -5.93
N SER A 33 -10.70 -4.66 -5.73
CA SER A 33 -11.68 -5.20 -6.68
C SER A 33 -11.64 -4.55 -8.06
N ARG A 34 -11.21 -3.28 -8.16
CA ARG A 34 -11.07 -2.58 -9.45
C ARG A 34 -9.84 -3.06 -10.20
N GLU A 35 -8.71 -3.15 -9.51
CA GLU A 35 -7.43 -3.66 -10.01
C GLU A 35 -7.57 -5.13 -10.44
N ARG A 36 -8.21 -5.98 -9.63
CA ARG A 36 -8.50 -7.38 -9.98
C ARG A 36 -9.33 -7.49 -11.26
N ARG A 37 -10.39 -6.69 -11.40
CA ARG A 37 -11.21 -6.70 -12.63
C ARG A 37 -10.42 -6.26 -13.86
N ALA A 38 -9.54 -5.26 -13.73
CA ALA A 38 -8.65 -4.85 -14.81
C ALA A 38 -7.69 -5.98 -15.21
N MET A 39 -7.09 -6.65 -14.22
CA MET A 39 -6.18 -7.78 -14.43
C MET A 39 -6.88 -8.97 -15.10
N THR A 40 -8.05 -9.36 -14.61
CA THR A 40 -8.85 -10.45 -15.20
C THR A 40 -9.30 -10.13 -16.63
N ARG A 41 -9.72 -8.88 -16.90
CA ARG A 41 -10.09 -8.46 -18.27
C ARG A 41 -8.89 -8.49 -19.21
N ALA A 42 -7.72 -8.06 -18.74
CA ALA A 42 -6.50 -8.09 -19.53
C ALA A 42 -6.12 -9.54 -19.86
N LEU A 43 -6.10 -10.43 -18.86
CA LEU A 43 -5.88 -11.87 -19.06
C LEU A 43 -6.84 -12.48 -20.09
N ALA A 44 -8.15 -12.29 -19.92
CA ALA A 44 -9.15 -12.86 -20.81
C ALA A 44 -9.06 -12.30 -22.23
N GLY A 45 -8.80 -10.99 -22.37
CA GLY A 45 -8.61 -10.35 -23.67
C GLY A 45 -7.29 -10.73 -24.36
N GLY A 46 -6.27 -11.06 -23.57
CA GLY A 46 -4.98 -11.57 -24.04
C GLY A 46 -5.10 -13.00 -24.55
N SER A 47 -5.66 -13.90 -23.74
CA SER A 47 -5.86 -15.31 -24.10
C SER A 47 -6.74 -15.46 -25.34
N TYR A 48 -7.82 -14.69 -25.44
CA TYR A 48 -8.67 -14.68 -26.63
C TYR A 48 -7.93 -14.25 -27.89
N ARG A 49 -7.01 -13.28 -27.80
CA ARG A 49 -6.21 -12.84 -28.95
C ARG A 49 -5.16 -13.87 -29.34
N VAL A 50 -4.47 -14.46 -28.37
CA VAL A 50 -3.47 -15.51 -28.60
C VAL A 50 -4.12 -16.73 -29.27
N ALA A 51 -5.31 -17.14 -28.80
CA ALA A 51 -6.09 -18.21 -29.42
C ALA A 51 -6.48 -17.92 -30.88
N ARG A 52 -6.58 -16.64 -31.26
CA ARG A 52 -6.83 -16.16 -32.63
C ARG A 52 -5.55 -15.91 -33.44
N GLY A 53 -4.38 -16.29 -32.93
CA GLY A 53 -3.08 -16.04 -33.57
C GLY A 53 -2.65 -14.57 -33.56
N ARG A 54 -3.21 -13.75 -32.68
CA ARG A 54 -2.89 -12.32 -32.55
C ARG A 54 -2.03 -12.06 -31.31
N SER A 55 -1.25 -10.99 -31.33
CA SER A 55 -0.39 -10.62 -30.21
C SER A 55 -1.18 -10.18 -28.96
N ALA A 56 -0.67 -10.57 -27.78
CA ALA A 56 -1.20 -10.19 -26.48
C ALA A 56 -0.64 -8.86 -25.95
N GLY A 57 0.25 -8.17 -26.67
CA GLY A 57 1.03 -7.05 -26.12
C GLY A 57 0.21 -5.93 -25.45
N ARG A 58 -1.01 -5.63 -25.93
CA ARG A 58 -1.88 -4.65 -25.26
C ARG A 58 -2.46 -5.18 -23.94
N ALA A 59 -2.72 -6.49 -23.84
CA ALA A 59 -3.12 -7.11 -22.59
C ALA A 59 -1.98 -7.11 -21.58
N GLU A 60 -0.75 -7.44 -22.00
CA GLU A 60 0.46 -7.37 -21.17
C GLU A 60 0.68 -5.93 -20.65
N GLN A 61 0.66 -4.94 -21.52
CA GLN A 61 0.75 -3.52 -21.12
C GLN A 61 -0.33 -3.12 -20.11
N GLN A 62 -1.55 -3.62 -20.26
CA GLN A 62 -2.63 -3.36 -19.31
C GLN A 62 -2.38 -4.03 -17.96
N MET A 63 -1.78 -5.22 -17.94
CA MET A 63 -1.40 -5.91 -16.72
C MET A 63 -0.29 -5.14 -15.99
N ASP A 64 0.76 -4.74 -16.72
CA ASP A 64 1.87 -3.94 -16.16
C ASP A 64 1.37 -2.61 -15.59
N ALA A 65 0.55 -1.88 -16.36
CA ALA A 65 -0.03 -0.62 -15.90
C ALA A 65 -0.89 -0.79 -14.64
N THR A 66 -1.61 -1.92 -14.53
CA THR A 66 -2.43 -2.22 -13.34
C THR A 66 -1.54 -2.57 -12.14
N GLY A 67 -0.44 -3.29 -12.36
CA GLY A 67 0.57 -3.56 -11.33
C GLY A 67 1.21 -2.28 -10.80
N SER A 68 1.70 -1.42 -11.70
CA SER A 68 2.28 -0.12 -11.33
C SER A 68 1.27 0.78 -10.61
N ALA A 69 0.00 0.79 -11.02
CA ALA A 69 -1.05 1.53 -10.32
C ALA A 69 -1.27 1.03 -8.89
N ALA A 70 -1.26 -0.30 -8.69
CA ALA A 70 -1.38 -0.88 -7.35
C ALA A 70 -0.16 -0.56 -6.47
N GLU A 71 1.05 -0.60 -7.02
CA GLU A 71 2.26 -0.18 -6.30
C GLU A 71 2.20 1.29 -5.87
N MET A 72 1.79 2.19 -6.76
CA MET A 72 1.65 3.61 -6.44
C MET A 72 0.63 3.84 -5.32
N ARG A 73 -0.52 3.16 -5.37
CA ARG A 73 -1.54 3.23 -4.32
C ARG A 73 -0.99 2.76 -2.97
N LEU A 74 -0.33 1.60 -2.94
CA LEU A 74 0.22 1.03 -1.69
C LEU A 74 1.34 1.90 -1.12
N ASN A 75 2.18 2.51 -1.97
CA ASN A 75 3.16 3.49 -1.53
C ASN A 75 2.50 4.73 -0.93
N ALA A 76 1.43 5.25 -1.54
CA ALA A 76 0.70 6.39 -0.99
C ALA A 76 0.06 6.07 0.37
N GLU A 77 -0.53 4.88 0.52
CA GLU A 77 -1.05 4.39 1.81
C GLU A 77 0.07 4.30 2.87
N LEU A 78 1.24 3.78 2.48
CA LEU A 78 2.40 3.66 3.37
C LEU A 78 2.94 5.02 3.81
N THR A 79 3.06 5.99 2.89
CA THR A 79 3.46 7.36 3.22
C THR A 79 2.47 8.02 4.18
N ALA A 80 1.17 7.81 3.99
CA ALA A 80 0.14 8.34 4.88
C ALA A 80 0.28 7.78 6.31
N LEU A 81 0.46 6.45 6.45
CA LEU A 81 0.65 5.80 7.76
C LEU A 81 1.93 6.27 8.47
N HIS A 82 3.04 6.43 7.74
CA HIS A 82 4.26 7.00 8.32
C HIS A 82 4.08 8.44 8.79
N GLY A 83 3.32 9.25 8.04
CA GLY A 83 2.98 10.61 8.44
C GLY A 83 2.16 10.65 9.74
N GLU A 84 1.18 9.78 9.88
CA GLU A 84 0.37 9.66 11.10
C GLU A 84 1.19 9.20 12.31
N ARG A 85 2.05 8.19 12.12
CA ARG A 85 2.99 7.73 13.16
C ARG A 85 3.87 8.87 13.67
N GLN A 86 4.41 9.67 12.75
CA GLN A 86 5.27 10.80 13.12
C GLN A 86 4.50 11.85 13.93
N ARG A 87 3.24 12.14 13.55
CA ARG A 87 2.39 13.06 14.33
C ARG A 87 2.23 12.59 15.77
N LEU A 88 1.85 11.34 15.99
CA LEU A 88 1.69 10.79 17.34
C LEU A 88 2.98 10.85 18.17
N ILE A 89 4.14 10.59 17.56
CA ILE A 89 5.44 10.71 18.23
C ILE A 89 5.68 12.16 18.66
N THR A 90 5.43 13.13 17.78
CA THR A 90 5.63 14.55 18.09
C THR A 90 4.67 15.05 19.17
N GLU A 91 3.42 14.61 19.17
CA GLU A 91 2.44 14.95 20.20
C GLU A 91 2.82 14.37 21.56
N ALA A 92 3.25 13.10 21.60
CA ALA A 92 3.75 12.47 22.81
C ALA A 92 4.99 13.19 23.36
N ALA A 93 5.91 13.63 22.49
CA ALA A 93 7.07 14.42 22.88
C ALA A 93 6.67 15.79 23.48
N ARG A 94 5.73 16.50 22.85
CA ARG A 94 5.18 17.77 23.36
C ARG A 94 4.51 17.60 24.73
N ALA A 95 3.72 16.55 24.92
CA ALA A 95 3.07 16.26 26.19
C ALA A 95 4.09 15.99 27.31
N LYS A 96 5.16 15.23 27.01
CA LYS A 96 6.27 15.01 27.95
C LYS A 96 7.00 16.31 28.30
N ALA A 97 7.27 17.17 27.31
CA ALA A 97 7.91 18.46 27.55
C ALA A 97 7.06 19.35 28.47
N LYS A 98 5.74 19.43 28.23
CA LYS A 98 4.79 20.18 29.08
C LYS A 98 4.75 19.66 30.51
N LYS A 99 4.81 18.34 30.72
CA LYS A 99 4.88 17.74 32.06
C LYS A 99 6.21 18.07 32.76
N LYS A 100 7.32 18.12 32.02
CA LYS A 100 8.64 18.48 32.57
C LYS A 100 8.70 19.94 32.98
N SER A 101 8.08 20.84 32.20
CA SER A 101 8.01 22.27 32.55
C SER A 101 7.09 22.57 33.74
N SER A 102 6.17 21.67 34.10
CA SER A 102 5.26 21.84 35.24
C SER A 102 5.70 21.13 36.53
N GLY A 103 6.87 20.50 36.53
CA GLY A 103 7.43 19.78 37.68
C GLY A 103 8.80 20.31 38.11
N TRP A 104 9.14 21.51 37.64
CA TRP A 104 10.38 22.21 37.97
C TRP A 104 10.02 23.49 38.74
N TRP A 105 9.40 23.27 39.90
CA TRP A 105 9.28 24.19 41.04
C TRP A 105 9.18 23.34 42.31
#